data_AF-A0A7W1YSQ9-F1
#
_entry.id   AF-A0A7W1YSQ9-F1
#
_cell.length_a   1.000
_cell.length_b   1.000
_cell.length_c   1.000
_cell.angle_alpha   90.00
_cell.angle_beta   90.00
_cell.angle_gamma   90.00
#
_symmetry.space_group_name_H-M   'P 1'
#
loop_
_entity.id
_entity.type
_entity.pdbx_description
1 polymer ?
#
loop_
_entity_poly.entity_id
_entity_poly.type
_entity_poly.pdbx_seq_one_letter_code
_entity_poly.pdbx_strand_id
1 'polypeptide(L)'
;MNATIIEACSCPMFCQCYFNEHPAEHTDQGQHKGHGKGQFCKFNNAFKVNTGHHGTTKLDGVKFWIAGDLGSDFSKGQMDWAVLHFDSAVTKEQRAALGEILPRLYPVKWGSFSMGPDAAMEWSFTADRAVARLDGGKVAEVVLNRAKGMTGVPSVMTNVPYWGAPRNDGFVMMKNEVEAYRLGEKAFEFKNTNGFMITLDIDSKTAPPAAK
;
A
#
# COMPACT_ATOMS: atom_id res chain seq x y z
N MET A 1 -9.81 -13.67 2.30
CA MET A 1 -9.67 -12.41 3.05
C MET A 1 -10.16 -11.29 2.16
N ASN A 2 -11.14 -10.53 2.64
CA ASN A 2 -11.56 -9.26 2.08
C ASN A 2 -10.95 -8.13 2.91
N ALA A 3 -10.22 -7.22 2.29
CA ALA A 3 -9.54 -6.14 3.01
C ALA A 3 -9.61 -4.83 2.24
N THR A 4 -9.74 -3.73 2.97
CA THR A 4 -9.65 -2.37 2.42
C THR A 4 -8.31 -1.76 2.79
N ILE A 5 -7.68 -1.11 1.83
CA ILE A 5 -6.39 -0.45 1.95
C ILE A 5 -6.59 1.06 1.80
N ILE A 6 -5.95 1.83 2.66
CA ILE A 6 -5.65 3.24 2.41
C ILE A 6 -4.19 3.27 1.94
N GLU A 7 -3.98 3.53 0.67
CA GLU A 7 -2.67 3.46 0.02
C GLU A 7 -2.25 4.85 -0.48
N ALA A 8 -1.00 5.20 -0.21
CA ALA A 8 -0.36 6.39 -0.74
C ALA A 8 1.01 6.01 -1.31
N CYS A 9 1.43 6.72 -2.35
CA CYS A 9 2.72 6.50 -3.00
C CYS A 9 3.29 7.84 -3.49
N SER A 10 4.62 7.90 -3.60
CA SER A 10 5.33 9.11 -4.02
C SER A 10 5.12 9.51 -5.49
N CYS A 11 4.37 8.72 -6.28
CA CYS A 11 4.00 9.05 -7.66
C CYS A 11 3.05 10.26 -7.72
N PRO A 12 3.11 11.10 -8.77
CA PRO A 12 2.31 12.34 -8.84
C PRO A 12 0.81 12.13 -9.09
N MET A 13 0.40 11.17 -9.92
CA MET A 13 -1.01 11.03 -10.35
C MET A 13 -1.59 9.62 -10.20
N PHE A 14 -0.85 8.60 -10.60
CA PHE A 14 -1.21 7.19 -10.40
C PHE A 14 0.07 6.34 -10.43
N CYS A 15 -0.01 5.12 -9.91
CA CYS A 15 1.12 4.19 -9.86
C CYS A 15 1.50 3.73 -11.28
N GLN A 16 2.53 4.35 -11.84
CA GLN A 16 3.19 3.97 -13.10
C GLN A 16 3.60 2.48 -13.15
N CYS A 17 3.81 1.91 -11.97
CA CYS A 17 4.16 0.51 -11.71
C CYS A 17 3.14 -0.50 -12.29
N TYR A 18 1.89 -0.09 -12.52
CA TYR A 18 0.87 -0.96 -13.15
C TYR A 18 0.98 -1.04 -14.67
N PHE A 19 1.74 -0.15 -15.29
CA PHE A 19 1.77 -0.01 -16.75
C PHE A 19 3.16 -0.19 -17.36
N ASN A 20 4.22 -0.05 -16.55
CA ASN A 20 5.59 -0.08 -17.02
C ASN A 20 6.47 -0.95 -16.12
N GLU A 21 7.45 -1.62 -16.72
CA GLU A 21 8.50 -2.35 -15.99
C GLU A 21 9.65 -1.46 -15.51
N HIS A 22 9.71 -0.22 -16.01
CA HIS A 22 10.71 0.79 -15.68
C HIS A 22 10.01 2.14 -15.42
N PRO A 23 10.53 3.00 -14.55
CA PRO A 23 9.95 4.31 -14.30
C PRO A 23 10.03 5.20 -15.55
N ALA A 24 9.17 6.21 -15.63
CA ALA A 24 9.23 7.18 -16.72
C ALA A 24 10.61 7.86 -16.78
N GLU A 25 11.27 7.80 -17.94
CA GLU A 25 12.52 8.51 -18.17
C GLU A 25 12.24 10.01 -18.34
N HIS A 26 12.87 10.84 -17.52
CA HIS A 26 12.94 12.28 -17.74
C HIS A 26 14.36 12.60 -18.22
N THR A 27 14.48 13.20 -19.41
CA THR A 27 15.75 13.83 -19.78
C THR A 27 15.95 15.02 -18.85
N ASP A 28 17.11 15.08 -18.18
CA ASP A 28 17.50 16.17 -17.26
C ASP A 28 17.76 17.50 -18.01
N GLN A 29 16.82 17.97 -18.84
CA GLN A 29 16.86 19.27 -19.51
C GLN A 29 16.01 20.34 -18.79
N GLY A 30 15.96 20.32 -17.46
CA GLY A 30 15.40 21.46 -16.73
C GLY A 30 14.99 21.18 -15.29
N GLN A 31 15.81 21.63 -14.35
CA GLN A 31 15.42 22.29 -13.08
C GLN A 31 14.33 21.68 -12.17
N HIS A 32 14.09 20.38 -12.14
CA HIS A 32 13.27 19.76 -11.08
C HIS A 32 14.10 18.92 -10.12
N LYS A 33 14.77 19.60 -9.17
CA LYS A 33 15.41 18.95 -8.01
C LYS A 33 14.32 18.39 -7.09
N GLY A 34 13.87 17.16 -7.35
CA GLY A 34 12.88 16.49 -6.49
C GLY A 34 12.44 15.11 -6.97
N HIS A 35 12.61 14.80 -8.25
CA HIS A 35 12.38 13.45 -8.78
C HIS A 35 13.74 12.75 -8.87
N GLY A 36 13.99 11.82 -7.95
CA GLY A 36 15.21 11.01 -7.96
C GLY A 36 15.40 10.32 -9.31
N LYS A 37 16.65 10.15 -9.72
CA LYS A 37 17.04 9.40 -10.92
C LYS A 37 16.32 8.05 -10.93
N GLY A 38 15.43 7.82 -11.91
CA GLY A 38 14.85 6.51 -12.25
C GLY A 38 14.42 5.63 -11.09
N GLN A 39 13.52 6.07 -10.21
CA GLN A 39 12.89 5.23 -9.17
C GLN A 39 11.36 5.23 -9.32
N PHE A 40 10.69 4.14 -8.96
CA PHE A 40 9.23 4.01 -9.00
C PHE A 40 8.56 4.83 -7.88
N CYS A 41 8.28 4.23 -6.73
CA CYS A 41 7.84 4.98 -5.57
C CYS A 41 8.18 4.33 -4.24
N LYS A 42 8.25 5.21 -3.23
CA LYS A 42 8.05 4.84 -1.84
C LYS A 42 6.56 4.89 -1.54
N PHE A 43 6.10 4.00 -0.67
CA PHE A 43 4.66 3.79 -0.44
C PHE A 43 4.34 3.44 1.01
N ASN A 44 3.09 3.69 1.38
CA ASN A 44 2.46 3.23 2.61
C ASN A 44 1.10 2.61 2.31
N ASN A 45 0.92 1.36 2.76
CA ASN A 45 -0.31 0.60 2.60
C ASN A 45 -0.86 0.27 3.98
N ALA A 46 -1.91 0.98 4.40
CA ALA A 46 -2.58 0.78 5.67
C ALA A 46 -3.82 -0.11 5.48
N PHE A 47 -3.75 -1.34 5.97
CA PHE A 47 -4.80 -2.35 5.79
C PHE A 47 -5.78 -2.39 6.95
N LYS A 48 -7.04 -2.65 6.61
CA LYS A 48 -8.03 -3.22 7.53
C LYS A 48 -8.73 -4.40 6.85
N VAL A 49 -8.69 -5.56 7.48
CA VAL A 49 -9.45 -6.73 7.05
C VAL A 49 -10.92 -6.51 7.40
N ASN A 50 -11.80 -6.55 6.40
CA ASN A 50 -13.24 -6.41 6.60
C ASN A 50 -13.80 -7.74 7.10
N THR A 51 -13.49 -8.82 6.37
CA THR A 51 -13.86 -10.19 6.72
C THR A 51 -12.80 -11.18 6.26
N GLY A 52 -12.63 -12.29 6.97
CA GLY A 52 -11.80 -13.38 6.48
C GLY A 52 -11.35 -14.38 7.53
N HIS A 53 -10.87 -15.51 7.05
CA HIS A 53 -10.31 -16.56 7.88
C HIS A 53 -9.08 -17.20 7.20
N HIS A 54 -8.20 -17.77 8.02
CA HIS A 54 -7.12 -18.65 7.58
C HIS A 54 -7.15 -19.92 8.45
N GLY A 55 -7.57 -21.05 7.87
CA GLY A 55 -7.95 -22.22 8.66
C GLY A 55 -9.06 -21.86 9.66
N THR A 56 -8.78 -22.05 10.96
CA THR A 56 -9.67 -21.67 12.06
C THR A 56 -9.48 -20.24 12.56
N THR A 57 -8.42 -19.55 12.13
CA THR A 57 -8.07 -18.20 12.62
C THR A 57 -8.96 -17.15 11.96
N LYS A 58 -9.65 -16.34 12.77
CA LYS A 58 -10.46 -15.22 12.30
C LYS A 58 -9.61 -13.96 12.08
N LEU A 59 -9.81 -13.30 10.94
CA LEU A 59 -9.05 -12.12 10.53
C LEU A 59 -9.88 -10.83 10.53
N ASP A 60 -11.19 -10.87 10.74
CA ASP A 60 -12.04 -9.68 10.75
C ASP A 60 -11.49 -8.59 11.68
N GLY A 61 -11.39 -7.36 11.17
CA GLY A 61 -10.92 -6.20 11.93
C GLY A 61 -9.41 -6.11 12.12
N VAL A 62 -8.63 -7.12 11.70
CA VAL A 62 -7.17 -7.07 11.76
C VAL A 62 -6.64 -5.89 10.95
N LYS A 63 -5.70 -5.16 11.54
CA LYS A 63 -5.04 -4.00 10.94
C LYS A 63 -3.53 -4.22 10.91
N PHE A 64 -2.92 -3.81 9.81
CA PHE A 64 -1.48 -3.87 9.65
C PHE A 64 -1.04 -2.82 8.62
N TRP A 65 0.25 -2.55 8.59
CA TRP A 65 0.83 -1.50 7.77
C TRP A 65 2.04 -2.02 7.03
N ILE A 66 2.14 -1.72 5.74
CA ILE A 66 3.35 -1.99 4.95
C ILE A 66 3.88 -0.66 4.43
N ALA A 67 5.09 -0.30 4.86
CA ALA A 67 5.84 0.80 4.26
C ALA A 67 6.94 0.21 3.37
N GLY A 68 7.24 0.83 2.23
CA GLY A 68 8.22 0.27 1.31
C GLY A 68 8.80 1.24 0.29
N ASP A 69 9.77 0.73 -0.45
CA ASP A 69 10.33 1.31 -1.66
C ASP A 69 10.35 0.24 -2.75
N LEU A 70 9.72 0.56 -3.88
CA LEU A 70 9.61 -0.33 -5.01
C LEU A 70 10.94 -0.46 -5.78
N GLY A 71 11.89 0.48 -5.62
CA GLY A 71 13.13 0.51 -6.39
C GLY A 71 12.94 1.04 -7.81
N SER A 72 13.84 0.66 -8.72
CA SER A 72 13.97 1.28 -10.06
C SER A 72 13.70 0.35 -11.25
N ASP A 73 13.55 -0.96 -11.03
CA ASP A 73 13.51 -1.96 -12.10
C ASP A 73 12.64 -3.14 -11.69
N PHE A 74 11.53 -3.34 -12.41
CA PHE A 74 10.59 -4.44 -12.18
C PHE A 74 10.79 -5.63 -13.11
N SER A 75 11.70 -5.55 -14.09
CA SER A 75 11.92 -6.59 -15.10
C SER A 75 12.28 -7.96 -14.51
N LYS A 76 12.77 -7.97 -13.26
CA LYS A 76 13.15 -9.17 -12.51
C LYS A 76 12.15 -9.55 -11.42
N GLY A 77 10.99 -8.89 -11.34
CA GLY A 77 10.01 -9.09 -10.28
C GLY A 77 10.57 -8.82 -8.87
N GLN A 78 11.59 -7.97 -8.77
CA GLN A 78 12.30 -7.66 -7.54
C GLN A 78 12.05 -6.21 -7.14
N MET A 79 11.87 -5.97 -5.85
CA MET A 79 11.69 -4.67 -5.23
C MET A 79 12.78 -4.42 -4.20
N ASP A 80 12.96 -3.15 -3.84
CA ASP A 80 14.04 -2.77 -2.93
C ASP A 80 13.76 -3.23 -1.50
N TRP A 81 12.78 -2.62 -0.82
CA TRP A 81 12.48 -3.00 0.56
C TRP A 81 11.04 -2.80 1.01
N ALA A 82 10.64 -3.58 2.01
CA ALA A 82 9.39 -3.40 2.75
C ALA A 82 9.58 -3.62 4.26
N VAL A 83 8.77 -2.91 5.04
CA VAL A 83 8.64 -3.07 6.49
C VAL A 83 7.18 -3.30 6.84
N LEU A 84 6.88 -4.44 7.46
CA LEU A 84 5.55 -4.79 7.94
C LEU A 84 5.43 -4.46 9.43
N HIS A 85 4.35 -3.77 9.80
CA HIS A 85 3.96 -3.50 11.18
C HIS A 85 2.57 -4.06 11.44
N PHE A 86 2.33 -4.54 12.65
CA PHE A 86 1.01 -4.96 13.09
C PHE A 86 0.42 -3.95 14.09
N ASP A 87 -0.91 -3.82 14.06
CA ASP A 87 -1.62 -3.19 15.17
C ASP A 87 -1.37 -4.00 16.46
N SER A 88 -1.24 -3.32 17.59
CA SER A 88 -0.95 -3.95 18.89
C SER A 88 -1.98 -5.02 19.31
N ALA A 89 -3.20 -4.99 18.76
CA ALA A 89 -4.25 -5.99 19.03
C ALA A 89 -4.11 -7.28 18.20
N VAL A 90 -3.22 -7.33 17.20
CA VAL A 90 -3.09 -8.51 16.31
C VAL A 90 -2.39 -9.66 17.03
N THR A 91 -3.07 -10.81 17.09
CA THR A 91 -2.57 -12.01 17.77
C THR A 91 -1.48 -12.73 16.98
N LYS A 92 -0.76 -13.65 17.62
CA LYS A 92 0.30 -14.44 16.97
C LYS A 92 -0.24 -15.28 15.82
N GLU A 93 -1.43 -15.87 15.98
CA GLU A 93 -2.09 -16.71 14.98
C GLU A 93 -2.50 -15.87 13.76
N GLN A 94 -2.98 -14.65 13.99
CA GLN A 94 -3.32 -13.72 12.92
C GLN A 94 -2.07 -13.26 12.15
N ARG A 95 -0.95 -13.02 12.85
CA ARG A 95 0.33 -12.70 12.20
C ARG A 95 0.84 -13.84 11.34
N ALA A 96 0.78 -15.07 11.85
CA ALA A 96 1.17 -16.26 11.10
C ALA A 96 0.33 -16.40 9.83
N ALA A 97 -0.99 -16.26 9.95
CA ALA A 97 -1.91 -16.26 8.81
C ALA A 97 -1.57 -15.16 7.78
N LEU A 98 -1.31 -13.93 8.23
CA LEU A 98 -0.91 -12.85 7.33
C LEU A 98 0.46 -13.09 6.67
N GLY A 99 1.38 -13.75 7.36
CA GLY A 99 2.66 -14.20 6.81
C GLY A 99 2.52 -15.18 5.64
N GLU A 100 1.44 -15.97 5.60
CA GLU A 100 1.14 -16.87 4.48
C GLU A 100 0.35 -16.19 3.35
N ILE A 101 -0.49 -15.21 3.68
CA ILE A 101 -1.34 -14.49 2.71
C ILE A 101 -0.55 -13.42 1.96
N LEU A 102 0.27 -12.62 2.64
CA LEU A 102 0.94 -11.46 2.05
C LEU A 102 1.89 -11.81 0.89
N PRO A 103 2.69 -12.90 0.93
CA PRO A 103 3.52 -13.28 -0.21
C PRO A 103 2.73 -13.67 -1.47
N ARG A 104 1.44 -14.01 -1.32
CA ARG A 104 0.54 -14.27 -2.46
C ARG A 104 -0.11 -13.00 -2.96
N LEU A 105 -0.41 -12.06 -2.06
CA LEU A 105 -0.92 -10.75 -2.44
C LEU A 105 0.15 -9.92 -3.16
N TYR A 106 1.39 -9.95 -2.67
CA TYR A 106 2.56 -9.31 -3.28
C TYR A 106 3.54 -10.40 -3.75
N PRO A 107 3.28 -11.03 -4.91
CA PRO A 107 4.09 -12.13 -5.42
C PRO A 107 5.39 -11.60 -6.07
N VAL A 108 6.22 -10.94 -5.26
CA VAL A 108 7.47 -10.29 -5.67
C VAL A 108 8.60 -10.67 -4.73
N LYS A 109 9.83 -10.53 -5.21
CA LYS A 109 11.03 -10.70 -4.38
C LYS A 109 11.41 -9.36 -3.75
N TRP A 110 11.55 -9.33 -2.43
CA TRP A 110 12.08 -8.15 -1.73
C TRP A 110 13.60 -8.26 -1.58
N GLY A 111 14.34 -7.19 -1.89
CA GLY A 111 15.75 -7.06 -1.52
C GLY A 111 15.94 -7.06 -0.02
N SER A 112 15.03 -6.41 0.72
CA SER A 112 14.92 -6.47 2.17
C SER A 112 13.45 -6.48 2.61
N PHE A 113 13.02 -7.52 3.32
CA PHE A 113 11.73 -7.54 4.01
C PHE A 113 11.99 -7.66 5.51
N SER A 114 11.37 -6.79 6.31
CA SER A 114 11.59 -6.75 7.75
C SER A 114 10.31 -6.51 8.53
N MET A 115 10.32 -6.93 9.79
CA MET A 115 9.26 -6.63 10.75
C MET A 115 9.65 -5.38 11.54
N GLY A 116 8.78 -4.38 11.53
CA GLY A 116 8.91 -3.22 12.41
C GLY A 116 8.24 -3.46 13.76
N PRO A 117 8.39 -2.53 14.73
CA PRO A 117 7.69 -2.61 16.00
C PRO A 117 6.17 -2.53 15.79
N ASP A 118 5.43 -3.26 16.63
CA ASP A 118 3.99 -3.13 16.72
C ASP A 118 3.62 -1.79 17.34
N ALA A 119 2.51 -1.22 16.88
CA ALA A 119 1.97 0.01 17.45
C ALA A 119 0.47 0.10 17.24
N ALA A 120 -0.22 0.89 18.05
CA ALA A 120 -1.65 1.13 17.88
C ALA A 120 -1.92 1.77 16.51
N MET A 121 -2.93 1.26 15.81
CA MET A 121 -3.28 1.71 14.47
C MET A 121 -4.70 2.29 14.41
N GLU A 122 -4.75 3.58 14.10
CA GLU A 122 -5.99 4.26 13.71
C GLU A 122 -6.24 4.01 12.23
N TRP A 123 -7.49 3.72 11.89
CA TRP A 123 -7.89 3.50 10.50
C TRP A 123 -9.37 3.84 10.34
N SER A 124 -9.66 4.83 9.51
CA SER A 124 -11.02 5.26 9.22
C SER A 124 -11.12 5.93 7.87
N PHE A 125 -12.32 5.91 7.28
CA PHE A 125 -12.61 6.69 6.09
C PHE A 125 -14.07 7.13 6.05
N THR A 126 -14.31 8.11 5.21
CA THR A 126 -15.61 8.63 4.79
C THR A 126 -15.58 8.75 3.26
N ALA A 127 -16.67 9.22 2.65
CA ALA A 127 -16.68 9.53 1.22
C ALA A 127 -15.65 10.61 0.84
N ASP A 128 -15.28 11.49 1.77
CA ASP A 128 -14.44 12.67 1.51
C ASP A 128 -12.99 12.54 2.00
N ARG A 129 -12.73 11.65 2.96
CA ARG A 129 -11.45 11.60 3.66
C ARG A 129 -11.14 10.19 4.12
N ALA A 130 -9.89 9.77 3.96
CA ALA A 130 -9.36 8.53 4.51
C ALA A 130 -8.14 8.84 5.38
N VAL A 131 -8.06 8.23 6.55
CA VAL A 131 -7.01 8.48 7.54
C VAL A 131 -6.53 7.17 8.12
N ALA A 132 -5.22 6.97 8.10
CA ALA A 132 -4.56 5.91 8.83
C ALA A 132 -3.33 6.46 9.57
N ARG A 133 -3.16 6.05 10.83
CA ARG A 133 -2.01 6.43 11.66
C ARG A 133 -1.48 5.23 12.41
N LEU A 134 -0.16 5.10 12.44
CA LEU A 134 0.55 4.13 13.26
C LEU A 134 1.28 4.88 14.37
N ASP A 135 1.05 4.48 15.62
CA ASP A 135 1.47 5.19 16.83
C ASP A 135 1.04 6.68 16.84
N GLY A 136 -0.23 6.93 16.52
CA GLY A 136 -0.77 8.30 16.42
C GLY A 136 -0.07 9.17 15.38
N GLY A 137 0.58 8.57 14.38
CA GLY A 137 1.30 9.26 13.30
C GLY A 137 2.80 9.36 13.53
N LYS A 138 3.31 9.01 14.73
CA LYS A 138 4.74 9.09 15.03
C LYS A 138 5.57 8.09 14.25
N VAL A 139 5.00 6.91 13.95
CA VAL A 139 5.64 5.89 13.12
C VAL A 139 5.31 6.09 11.65
N ALA A 140 4.03 6.20 11.33
CA ALA A 140 3.56 6.38 9.96
C ALA A 140 2.20 7.06 9.92
N GLU A 141 1.92 7.81 8.86
CA GLU A 141 0.66 8.52 8.65
C GLU A 141 0.31 8.58 7.17
N VAL A 142 -0.96 8.30 6.87
CA VAL A 142 -1.55 8.51 5.55
C VAL A 142 -2.86 9.26 5.73
N VAL A 143 -2.98 10.39 5.06
CA VAL A 143 -4.18 11.21 5.03
C VAL A 143 -4.52 11.52 3.59
N LEU A 144 -5.67 11.06 3.14
CA LEU A 144 -6.16 11.23 1.78
C LEU A 144 -7.45 12.04 1.78
N ASN A 145 -7.59 12.92 0.79
CA ASN A 145 -8.81 13.68 0.54
C ASN A 145 -9.40 13.27 -0.80
N ARG A 146 -10.73 13.24 -0.91
CA ARG A 146 -11.41 12.92 -2.17
C ARG A 146 -10.92 13.83 -3.30
N ALA A 147 -10.58 13.23 -4.43
CA ALA A 147 -10.30 13.97 -5.65
C ALA A 147 -11.60 14.61 -6.19
N LYS A 148 -11.53 15.85 -6.67
CA LYS A 148 -12.68 16.53 -7.26
C LYS A 148 -13.15 15.78 -8.52
N GLY A 149 -14.37 15.27 -8.49
CA GLY A 149 -15.04 14.68 -9.66
C GLY A 149 -15.97 15.66 -10.37
N MET A 150 -16.58 15.22 -11.48
CA MET A 150 -17.68 15.94 -12.14
C MET A 150 -18.96 15.97 -11.28
N THR A 151 -19.07 15.05 -10.33
CA THR A 151 -20.23 14.86 -9.47
C THR A 151 -19.80 14.77 -8.00
N GLY A 152 -20.77 14.59 -7.10
CA GLY A 152 -20.54 14.41 -5.66
C GLY A 152 -19.99 13.03 -5.26
N VAL A 153 -19.64 12.15 -6.19
CA VAL A 153 -19.06 10.82 -5.89
C VAL A 153 -17.58 10.75 -6.24
N PRO A 154 -16.78 9.91 -5.56
CA PRO A 154 -15.37 9.71 -5.90
C PRO A 154 -15.18 9.17 -7.33
N SER A 155 -14.07 9.55 -7.97
CA SER A 155 -13.63 8.89 -9.21
C SER A 155 -13.07 7.50 -8.87
N VAL A 156 -13.53 6.48 -9.60
CA VAL A 156 -13.10 5.10 -9.39
C VAL A 156 -12.56 4.51 -10.69
N MET A 157 -11.38 3.90 -10.64
CA MET A 157 -10.79 3.17 -11.76
C MET A 157 -11.01 1.66 -11.56
N THR A 158 -11.83 1.02 -12.40
CA THR A 158 -12.39 -0.33 -12.14
C THR A 158 -11.86 -1.45 -13.03
N ASN A 159 -10.82 -1.23 -13.83
CA ASN A 159 -10.27 -2.24 -14.73
C ASN A 159 -8.73 -2.33 -14.65
N VAL A 160 -8.19 -2.19 -13.44
CA VAL A 160 -6.76 -2.33 -13.16
C VAL A 160 -6.58 -3.47 -12.15
N PRO A 161 -5.69 -4.43 -12.41
CA PRO A 161 -5.38 -5.47 -11.43
C PRO A 161 -4.66 -4.87 -10.22
N TYR A 162 -4.85 -5.45 -9.04
CA TYR A 162 -4.09 -5.08 -7.85
C TYR A 162 -3.17 -6.22 -7.46
N TRP A 163 -1.91 -6.18 -7.90
CA TRP A 163 -0.91 -7.17 -7.57
C TRP A 163 -1.40 -8.61 -7.80
N GLY A 164 -1.22 -9.50 -6.83
CA GLY A 164 -1.74 -10.86 -6.85
C GLY A 164 -3.19 -11.01 -6.39
N ALA A 165 -3.93 -9.91 -6.14
CA ALA A 165 -5.33 -10.02 -5.75
C ALA A 165 -6.19 -10.50 -6.94
N PRO A 166 -6.92 -11.62 -6.79
CA PRO A 166 -7.81 -12.13 -7.84
C PRO A 166 -8.95 -11.17 -8.20
N ARG A 167 -9.43 -10.37 -7.24
CA ARG A 167 -10.54 -9.42 -7.43
C ARG A 167 -10.32 -8.15 -6.61
N ASN A 168 -10.78 -7.01 -7.12
CA ASN A 168 -10.85 -5.74 -6.41
C ASN A 168 -12.05 -4.90 -6.88
N ASP A 169 -12.52 -3.98 -6.04
CA ASP A 169 -13.67 -3.11 -6.32
C ASP A 169 -13.29 -1.81 -7.08
N GLY A 170 -12.03 -1.69 -7.48
CA GLY A 170 -11.47 -0.52 -8.15
C GLY A 170 -10.76 0.46 -7.21
N PHE A 171 -9.95 1.32 -7.82
CA PHE A 171 -9.14 2.32 -7.14
C PHE A 171 -9.96 3.60 -6.97
N VAL A 172 -10.39 3.87 -5.74
CA VAL A 172 -11.06 5.12 -5.36
C VAL A 172 -9.99 6.20 -5.27
N MET A 173 -9.95 7.07 -6.28
CA MET A 173 -8.89 8.06 -6.45
C MET A 173 -8.98 9.17 -5.41
N MET A 174 -7.88 9.40 -4.69
CA MET A 174 -7.79 10.42 -3.65
C MET A 174 -6.49 11.22 -3.78
N LYS A 175 -6.52 12.47 -3.32
CA LYS A 175 -5.33 13.32 -3.22
C LYS A 175 -4.63 13.08 -1.89
N ASN A 176 -3.33 12.79 -1.93
CA ASN A 176 -2.52 12.68 -0.73
C ASN A 176 -2.30 14.07 -0.07
N GLU A 177 -2.79 14.24 1.15
CA GLU A 177 -2.48 15.38 2.03
C GLU A 177 -1.12 15.20 2.69
N VAL A 178 -0.89 14.02 3.25
CA VAL A 178 0.39 13.58 3.79
C VAL A 178 0.49 12.07 3.75
N GLU A 179 1.65 11.60 3.31
CA GLU A 179 2.10 10.23 3.47
C GLU A 179 3.47 10.29 4.13
N ALA A 180 3.66 9.57 5.23
CA ALA A 180 4.94 9.51 5.90
C ALA A 180 5.19 8.15 6.53
N TYR A 181 6.46 7.75 6.48
CA TYR A 181 7.05 6.71 7.31
C TYR A 181 8.26 7.32 8.02
N ARG A 182 8.35 7.20 9.34
CA ARG A 182 9.23 8.05 10.17
C ARG A 182 10.28 7.26 10.96
N LEU A 183 10.41 5.97 10.72
CA LEU A 183 11.36 5.12 11.44
C LEU A 183 12.67 4.93 10.66
N GLY A 184 13.78 5.22 11.34
CA GLY A 184 15.13 4.89 10.92
C GLY A 184 15.55 5.52 9.58
N GLU A 185 16.54 4.91 8.94
CA GLU A 185 17.12 5.39 7.68
C GLU A 185 16.15 5.27 6.48
N LYS A 186 15.08 4.51 6.64
CA LYS A 186 14.03 4.31 5.64
C LYS A 186 12.94 5.39 5.68
N ALA A 187 13.07 6.39 6.54
CA ALA A 187 12.09 7.45 6.69
C ALA A 187 11.88 8.26 5.40
N PHE A 188 10.64 8.67 5.15
CA PHE A 188 10.24 9.54 4.06
C PHE A 188 8.93 10.27 4.39
N GLU A 189 8.70 11.41 3.73
CA GLU A 189 7.42 12.13 3.78
C GLU A 189 7.13 12.76 2.41
N PHE A 190 5.90 12.61 1.95
CA PHE A 190 5.40 13.18 0.69
C PHE A 190 4.06 13.87 0.93
N LYS A 191 3.80 14.92 0.13
CA LYS A 191 2.54 15.67 0.11
C LYS A 191 2.16 15.97 -1.32
N ASN A 192 0.87 16.08 -1.61
CA ASN A 192 0.35 16.33 -2.95
C ASN A 192 0.78 15.27 -3.99
N THR A 193 0.97 14.03 -3.56
CA THR A 193 1.20 12.87 -4.42
C THR A 193 -0.10 12.06 -4.59
N ASN A 194 0.01 10.90 -5.24
CA ASN A 194 -1.07 9.96 -5.45
C ASN A 194 -1.48 9.26 -4.15
N GLY A 195 -2.77 8.99 -4.02
CA GLY A 195 -3.30 8.04 -3.07
C GLY A 195 -4.62 7.46 -3.56
N PHE A 196 -5.00 6.32 -3.02
CA PHE A 196 -6.29 5.72 -3.30
C PHE A 196 -6.74 4.83 -2.15
N MET A 197 -8.03 4.55 -2.15
CA MET A 197 -8.57 3.43 -1.42
C MET A 197 -8.90 2.29 -2.38
N ILE A 198 -8.70 1.06 -1.94
CA ILE A 198 -9.09 -0.13 -2.69
C ILE A 198 -9.56 -1.22 -1.73
N THR A 199 -10.62 -1.92 -2.11
CA THR A 199 -11.04 -3.16 -1.44
C THR A 199 -10.69 -4.33 -2.34
N LEU A 200 -10.03 -5.33 -1.79
CA LEU A 200 -9.62 -6.53 -2.49
C LEU A 200 -10.16 -7.78 -1.83
N ASP A 201 -10.27 -8.83 -2.64
CA ASP A 201 -10.48 -10.21 -2.19
C ASP A 201 -9.28 -11.06 -2.58
N ILE A 202 -8.81 -11.87 -1.65
CA ILE A 202 -7.82 -12.94 -1.90
C ILE A 202 -8.28 -14.23 -1.24
N ASP A 203 -8.25 -15.34 -1.98
CA ASP A 203 -8.63 -16.67 -1.49
C ASP A 203 -7.63 -17.74 -1.92
N SER A 204 -7.60 -18.86 -1.21
CA SER A 204 -6.63 -19.94 -1.45
C SER A 204 -6.81 -20.69 -2.77
N LYS A 205 -7.94 -20.52 -3.47
CA LYS A 205 -8.22 -21.22 -4.73
C LYS A 205 -7.71 -20.44 -5.94
N THR A 206 -7.77 -19.11 -5.86
CA THR A 206 -7.48 -18.22 -6.99
C THR A 206 -6.24 -17.36 -6.78
N ALA A 207 -5.74 -17.25 -5.54
CA ALA A 207 -4.50 -16.54 -5.26
C ALA A 207 -3.32 -17.15 -6.02
N PRO A 208 -2.45 -16.32 -6.62
CA PRO A 208 -1.26 -16.81 -7.28
C PRO A 208 -0.30 -17.47 -6.28
N PRO A 209 0.67 -18.28 -6.76
CA PRO A 209 1.77 -18.72 -5.93
C PRO A 209 2.58 -17.51 -5.44
N ALA A 210 3.17 -17.64 -4.25
CA ALA A 210 4.17 -16.68 -3.80
C ALA A 210 5.40 -16.72 -4.73
N ALA A 211 6.10 -15.59 -4.85
CA ALA A 211 7.39 -15.56 -5.54
C ALA A 211 8.38 -16.50 -4.85
N LYS A 212 9.22 -17.16 -5.66
CA LYS A 212 10.28 -18.07 -5.20
C LYS A 212 11.55 -17.32 -4.84
#